data_AF-A0A661E3K3-F1
#
_entry.id   AF-A0A661E3K3-F1
#
_cell.length_a   1.000
_cell.length_b   1.000
_cell.length_c   1.000
_cell.angle_alpha   90.00
_cell.angle_beta   90.00
_cell.angle_gamma   90.00
#
_symmetry.space_group_name_H-M   'P 1'
#
loop_
_entity.id
_entity.type
_entity.pdbx_description
1 polymer ?
#
loop_
_entity_poly.entity_id
_entity_poly.type
_entity_poly.pdbx_seq_one_letter_code
_entity_poly.pdbx_strand_id
1 'polypeptide(L)'
;MANTYQPRLGDWYKSITSDRFEIVALDDDASIMEVQYFDGAIEEIDFDTWSEMEIVPIEPPEDWSGSMDLQKEDYGVDLELTAPNDNINPLDKIE
;
A
#
# COMPACT_ATOMS: atom_id res chain seq x y z
N MET A 1 14.84 14.43 9.05
CA MET A 1 13.78 15.23 8.41
C MET A 1 12.59 14.31 8.29
N ALA A 2 11.37 14.73 8.62
CA ALA A 2 10.22 13.84 8.49
C ALA A 2 9.96 13.55 7.01
N ASN A 3 9.78 12.28 6.69
CA ASN A 3 9.36 11.80 5.41
C ASN A 3 7.94 12.27 5.10
N THR A 4 7.78 12.89 3.94
CA THR A 4 6.52 13.42 3.42
C THR A 4 5.95 12.59 2.28
N TYR A 5 6.59 11.47 1.93
CA TYR A 5 6.13 10.56 0.89
C TYR A 5 4.94 9.76 1.40
N GLN A 6 3.85 9.80 0.64
CA GLN A 6 2.70 8.94 0.90
C GLN A 6 3.05 7.50 0.52
N PRO A 7 2.93 6.54 1.44
CA PRO A 7 3.09 5.13 1.12
C PRO A 7 1.98 4.70 0.14
N ARG A 8 2.35 4.04 -0.96
CA ARG A 8 1.41 3.50 -1.94
C ARG A 8 1.69 2.03 -2.18
N LEU A 9 0.62 1.23 -2.23
CA LEU A 9 0.73 -0.20 -2.45
C LEU A 9 1.23 -0.48 -3.88
N GLY A 10 2.23 -1.35 -3.99
CA GLY A 10 2.95 -1.68 -5.22
C GLY A 10 4.05 -0.67 -5.61
N ASP A 11 4.22 0.42 -4.85
CA ASP A 11 5.33 1.35 -5.07
C ASP A 11 6.60 0.87 -4.35
N TRP A 12 7.74 1.19 -4.96
CA TRP A 12 9.06 0.83 -4.46
C TRP A 12 9.71 2.00 -3.75
N TYR A 13 10.32 1.70 -2.61
CA TYR A 13 11.03 2.68 -1.82
C TYR A 13 12.41 2.16 -1.46
N LYS A 14 13.33 3.11 -1.26
CA LYS A 14 14.68 2.83 -0.81
C LYS A 14 14.99 3.66 0.42
N SER A 15 15.33 2.99 1.51
CA SER A 15 15.88 3.65 2.69
C SER A 15 17.35 3.99 2.50
N ILE A 16 17.85 5.01 3.21
CA ILE A 16 19.29 5.23 3.36
C ILE A 16 19.96 4.19 4.27
N THR A 17 19.22 3.68 5.26
CA THR A 17 19.74 2.73 6.25
C THR A 17 19.45 1.28 5.92
N SER A 18 18.41 1.03 5.12
CA SER A 18 17.96 -0.31 4.74
C SER A 18 18.07 -0.54 3.23
N ASP A 19 17.80 -1.77 2.82
CA ASP A 19 17.70 -2.15 1.41
C ASP A 19 16.39 -1.61 0.77
N ARG A 20 16.20 -1.92 -0.50
CA ARG A 20 15.02 -1.53 -1.28
C ARG A 20 13.87 -2.48 -0.96
N PHE A 21 12.67 -1.94 -0.88
CA PHE A 21 11.47 -2.71 -0.57
C PHE A 21 10.26 -2.16 -1.32
N GLU A 22 9.27 -3.04 -1.52
CA GLU A 22 7.96 -2.73 -2.08
C GLU A 22 6.93 -2.69 -0.97
N ILE A 23 5.98 -1.76 -1.03
CA ILE A 23 4.81 -1.83 -0.14
C ILE A 23 3.83 -2.85 -0.70
N VAL A 24 3.59 -3.93 0.03
CA VAL A 24 2.69 -5.01 -0.39
C VAL A 24 1.34 -4.96 0.31
N ALA A 25 1.24 -4.30 1.47
CA ALA A 25 -0.02 -4.05 2.16
C ALA A 25 -0.02 -2.69 2.88
N LEU A 26 -1.20 -2.09 3.00
CA LEU A 26 -1.45 -0.89 3.79
C LEU A 26 -2.72 -1.12 4.61
N ASP A 27 -2.63 -0.95 5.91
CA ASP A 27 -3.77 -1.06 6.82
C ASP A 27 -3.95 0.26 7.59
N ASP A 28 -4.97 1.02 7.20
CA ASP A 28 -5.28 2.33 7.78
C ASP A 28 -5.91 2.20 9.18
N ASP A 29 -6.70 1.13 9.41
CA ASP A 29 -7.37 0.86 10.70
C ASP A 29 -6.34 0.58 11.80
N ALA A 30 -5.35 -0.25 11.50
CA ALA A 30 -4.23 -0.53 12.38
C ALA A 30 -3.10 0.51 12.28
N SER A 31 -3.14 1.41 11.29
CA SER A 31 -2.08 2.40 11.01
C SER A 31 -0.70 1.75 10.88
N ILE A 32 -0.65 0.67 10.09
CA ILE A 32 0.57 -0.08 9.76
C ILE A 32 0.66 -0.34 8.25
N MET A 33 1.86 -0.62 7.75
CA MET A 33 2.12 -1.03 6.39
C MET A 33 3.08 -2.23 6.35
N GLU A 34 2.85 -3.16 5.42
CA GLU A 34 3.80 -4.26 5.18
C GLU A 34 4.64 -3.96 3.95
N VAL A 35 5.95 -4.14 4.13
CA VAL A 35 6.95 -4.00 3.08
C VAL A 35 7.62 -5.34 2.80
N GLN A 36 7.85 -5.63 1.52
CA GLN A 36 8.58 -6.80 1.07
C GLN A 36 9.95 -6.40 0.51
N TYR A 37 10.99 -7.04 1.03
CA TYR A 37 12.36 -6.90 0.55
C TYR A 37 12.64 -7.82 -0.64
N PHE A 38 13.70 -7.52 -1.39
CA PHE A 38 14.13 -8.33 -2.54
C PHE A 38 14.40 -9.81 -2.20
N ASP A 39 14.81 -10.10 -0.96
CA ASP A 39 15.03 -11.48 -0.49
C ASP A 39 13.73 -12.25 -0.21
N GLY A 40 12.57 -11.59 -0.34
CA GLY A 40 11.24 -12.12 -0.01
C GLY A 40 10.87 -11.99 1.47
N ALA A 41 11.72 -11.37 2.28
CA ALA A 41 11.39 -11.04 3.67
C ALA A 41 10.28 -9.98 3.71
N ILE A 42 9.33 -10.13 4.62
CA ILE A 42 8.25 -9.17 4.86
C ILE A 42 8.46 -8.55 6.25
N GLU A 43 8.26 -7.24 6.34
CA GLU A 43 8.37 -6.47 7.57
C GLU A 43 7.18 -5.52 7.70
N GLU A 44 6.70 -5.35 8.92
CA GLU A 44 5.61 -4.45 9.26
C GLU A 44 6.19 -3.16 9.85
N ILE A 45 5.70 -2.02 9.37
CA ILE A 45 6.17 -0.68 9.73
C ILE A 45 4.96 0.19 10.05
N ASP A 46 4.97 0.87 11.19
CA ASP A 46 3.93 1.84 11.54
C ASP A 46 4.06 3.14 10.72
N PHE A 47 2.97 3.87 10.51
CA PHE A 47 3.00 5.17 9.82
C PHE A 47 3.86 6.23 10.54
N ASP A 48 3.95 6.15 11.87
CA ASP A 48 4.82 7.02 12.66
C ASP A 48 6.29 6.76 12.32
N THR A 49 6.71 5.49 12.37
CA THR A 49 8.04 5.03 11.96
C THR A 49 8.34 5.43 10.53
N TRP A 50 7.40 5.22 9.60
CA TRP A 50 7.53 5.63 8.20
C TRP A 50 7.82 7.13 8.04
N SER A 51 7.12 7.97 8.82
CA SER A 51 7.32 9.43 8.78
C SER A 51 8.67 9.84 9.37
N GLU A 52 9.25 9.07 10.28
CA GLU A 52 10.59 9.33 10.81
C GLU A 52 11.72 8.77 9.92
N MET A 53 11.43 7.77 9.08
CA MET A 53 12.41 7.13 8.20
C MET A 53 12.83 8.01 7.02
N GLU A 54 14.14 8.09 6.74
CA GLU A 54 14.63 8.67 5.49
C GLU A 54 14.56 7.65 4.34
N ILE A 55 13.49 7.73 3.57
CA ILE A 55 13.28 6.90 2.38
C ILE A 55 13.04 7.77 1.14
N VAL A 56 13.29 7.19 -0.03
CA VAL A 56 13.00 7.81 -1.33
C VAL A 56 12.21 6.84 -2.20
N PRO A 57 11.16 7.29 -2.91
CA PRO A 57 10.50 6.48 -3.91
C PRO A 57 11.45 6.20 -5.07
N ILE A 58 11.49 4.97 -5.54
CA ILE A 58 12.32 4.53 -6.66
C ILE A 58 11.46 3.77 -7.67
N GLU A 59 11.94 3.68 -8.91
CA GLU A 59 11.34 2.77 -9.88
C GLU A 59 11.67 1.32 -9.52
N PRO A 60 10.75 0.36 -9.79
CA PRO A 60 11.02 -1.05 -9.61
C PRO A 60 12.24 -1.46 -10.45
N PRO A 61 13.11 -2.34 -9.95
CA PRO A 61 14.23 -2.84 -10.75
C PRO A 61 13.69 -3.63 -11.96
N GLU A 62 14.37 -3.53 -13.11
CA GLU A 62 13.96 -4.12 -14.39
C GLU A 62 13.65 -5.64 -14.33
N ASP A 63 14.21 -6.35 -13.34
CA ASP A 63 14.03 -7.80 -13.15
C ASP A 63 12.86 -8.18 -12.22
N TRP A 64 12.30 -7.22 -11.46
CA TRP A 64 11.27 -7.52 -10.45
C TRP A 64 9.84 -7.53 -11.01
N SER A 65 9.57 -6.67 -12.00
CA SER A 65 8.27 -6.62 -12.68
C SER A 65 8.00 -7.82 -13.61
N GLY A 66 8.93 -8.79 -13.68
CA GLY A 66 8.80 -9.97 -14.53
C GLY A 66 7.79 -11.01 -14.06
N SER A 67 7.28 -10.93 -12.81
CA SER A 67 6.38 -11.97 -12.25
C SER A 67 5.03 -11.48 -11.71
N MET A 68 4.74 -10.18 -11.67
CA MET A 68 3.42 -9.68 -11.24
C MET A 68 2.91 -8.57 -12.14
N ASP A 69 2.28 -8.97 -13.25
CA ASP A 69 1.27 -8.19 -13.94
C ASP A 69 0.00 -8.15 -13.04
N LEU A 70 0.11 -7.50 -11.86
CA LEU A 70 -1.05 -7.14 -11.05
C LEU A 70 -1.54 -5.77 -11.53
N GLN A 71 -2.23 -5.83 -12.67
CA GLN A 71 -3.30 -4.96 -13.13
C GLN A 71 -3.68 -3.89 -12.09
N LYS A 72 -3.22 -2.68 -12.37
CA LYS A 72 -3.18 -1.48 -11.53
C LYS A 72 -4.56 -0.83 -11.32
N GLU A 73 -5.62 -1.62 -11.23
CA GLU A 73 -7.01 -1.16 -11.34
C GLU A 73 -7.89 -1.36 -10.09
N ASP A 74 -7.40 -2.01 -9.02
CA ASP A 74 -8.24 -2.34 -7.84
C ASP A 74 -7.62 -1.93 -6.48
N TYR A 75 -6.92 -0.79 -6.41
CA TYR A 75 -6.54 -0.19 -5.11
C TYR A 75 -7.10 1.22 -5.00
N GLY A 76 -8.41 1.32 -5.21
CA GLY A 76 -9.23 2.49 -4.89
C GLY A 76 -10.06 2.22 -3.65
N VAL A 77 -9.43 2.05 -2.47
CA VAL A 77 -10.14 2.18 -1.20
C VAL A 77 -9.92 3.61 -0.72
N ASP A 78 -10.79 4.49 -1.22
CA ASP A 78 -11.08 5.80 -0.63
C ASP A 78 -11.65 5.56 0.78
N LEU A 79 -10.80 5.68 1.81
CA LEU A 79 -11.18 5.45 3.20
C LEU A 79 -11.86 6.65 3.88
N GLU A 80 -12.27 7.68 3.13
CA GLU A 80 -12.98 8.82 3.72
C GLU A 80 -14.21 9.28 2.90
N LEU A 81 -15.29 8.51 2.94
CA LEU A 81 -16.65 9.07 2.89
C LEU A 81 -17.59 8.40 3.90
N THR A 82 -17.81 9.16 4.97
CA THR A 82 -18.79 8.94 6.03
C THR A 82 -20.22 8.89 5.48
N ALA A 83 -20.86 7.71 5.57
CA ALA A 83 -22.30 7.44 5.78
C ALA A 83 -23.35 7.94 4.73
N PRO A 84 -24.66 7.65 4.88
CA PRO A 84 -25.36 6.35 4.92
C PRO A 84 -26.54 6.32 3.91
N ASN A 85 -26.68 5.27 3.09
CA ASN A 85 -27.90 4.88 2.34
C ASN A 85 -27.48 3.86 1.29
N ASP A 86 -28.21 2.84 0.88
CA ASP A 86 -29.59 2.42 1.09
C ASP A 86 -29.60 0.93 0.71
N ASN A 87 -30.41 0.13 1.37
CA ASN A 87 -30.54 -1.29 1.11
C ASN A 87 -31.16 -1.54 -0.28
N ILE A 88 -30.38 -1.45 -1.36
CA ILE A 88 -30.83 -1.91 -2.67
C ILE A 88 -30.54 -3.40 -2.78
N ASN A 89 -31.43 -4.18 -2.15
CA ASN A 89 -31.50 -5.61 -2.33
C ASN A 89 -32.25 -5.90 -3.64
N PRO A 90 -31.63 -6.45 -4.69
CA PRO A 90 -32.25 -6.64 -6.00
C PRO A 90 -33.28 -7.79 -6.05
N LEU A 91 -33.69 -8.35 -4.90
CA LEU A 91 -34.62 -9.47 -4.78
C LEU A 91 -36.08 -9.07 -4.50
N ASP A 92 -36.39 -7.78 -4.31
CA ASP A 92 -37.75 -7.31 -4.00
C ASP A 92 -38.64 -7.06 -5.23
N LYS A 93 -38.15 -7.32 -6.45
CA LYS A 93 -38.92 -7.09 -7.71
C LYS A 93 -39.40 -8.36 -8.41
N ILE A 94 -39.64 -9.44 -7.65
CA ILE A 94 -40.30 -10.63 -8.17
C ILE A 94 -41.58 -10.95 -7.38
N GLU A 95 -42.58 -10.08 -7.50
CA GLU A 95 -44.00 -10.41 -7.32
C GLU A 95 -44.86 -9.69 -8.36
#